data_AF-A0A1D6DWM1-F1
#
_entry.id   AF-A0A1D6DWM1-F1
#
_cell.length_a   1.000
_cell.length_b   1.000
_cell.length_c   1.000
_cell.angle_alpha   90.00
_cell.angle_beta   90.00
_cell.angle_gamma   90.00
#
_symmetry.space_group_name_H-M   'P 1'
#
loop_
_entity.id
_entity.type
_entity.pdbx_description
1 polymer ?
#
loop_
_entity_poly.entity_id
_entity_poly.type
_entity_poly.pdbx_seq_one_letter_code
_entity_poly.pdbx_strand_id
1 'polypeptide(L)'
;MPFHDVYQQPHKTFVDIIGIVVHLEPLKYIGGRPYREAVLMDSRWNLIVMGVWTDLLQRNALRWALAKVDKNIIIATMMRRNNKYSNFSYT
;
A
#
# COMPACT_ATOMS: atom_id res chain seq x y z
N MET A 1 3.47 -0.58 12.87
CA MET A 1 2.20 -0.98 13.51
C MET A 1 1.71 -2.27 12.86
N PRO A 2 1.32 -3.29 13.65
CA PRO A 2 0.67 -4.51 13.14
C PRO A 2 -0.61 -4.20 12.37
N PHE A 3 -0.96 -4.98 11.34
CA PHE A 3 -2.07 -4.60 10.46
C PHE A 3 -3.42 -4.61 11.18
N HIS A 4 -3.61 -5.52 12.13
CA HIS A 4 -4.81 -5.56 12.96
C HIS A 4 -5.06 -4.22 13.69
N ASP A 5 -4.01 -3.59 14.22
CA ASP A 5 -4.11 -2.32 14.95
C ASP A 5 -4.33 -1.14 14.00
N VAL A 6 -3.82 -1.25 12.76
CA VAL A 6 -4.03 -0.25 11.71
C VAL A 6 -5.52 -0.10 11.37
N TYR A 7 -6.29 -1.20 11.39
CA TYR A 7 -7.74 -1.17 11.19
C TYR A 7 -8.50 -0.50 12.34
N GLN A 8 -7.88 -0.31 13.50
CA GLN A 8 -8.49 0.34 14.66
C GLN A 8 -8.19 1.84 14.73
N GLN A 9 -7.16 2.33 14.01
CA GLN A 9 -6.75 3.74 14.07
C GLN A 9 -7.82 4.68 13.51
N PRO A 10 -7.99 5.92 13.98
CA PRO A 10 -8.97 6.84 13.40
C PRO A 10 -8.78 7.09 11.88
N HIS A 11 -9.85 7.50 11.20
CA HIS A 11 -9.75 7.93 9.80
C HIS A 11 -8.77 9.10 9.66
N LYS A 12 -7.93 9.08 8.62
CA LYS A 12 -6.88 10.07 8.32
C LYS A 12 -5.67 10.06 9.26
N THR A 13 -5.58 9.10 10.18
CA THR A 13 -4.34 8.88 10.96
C THR A 13 -3.20 8.39 10.07
N PHE A 14 -1.99 8.83 10.37
CA PHE A 14 -0.77 8.31 9.74
C PHE A 14 -0.23 7.13 10.53
N VAL A 15 0.15 6.07 9.82
CA VAL A 15 0.69 4.85 10.40
C VAL A 15 1.94 4.41 9.64
N ASP A 16 2.83 3.71 10.34
CA ASP A 16 3.96 3.02 9.73
C ASP A 16 3.65 1.52 9.69
N ILE A 17 3.86 0.87 8.56
CA ILE A 17 3.62 -0.57 8.39
C ILE A 17 4.78 -1.25 7.69
N ILE A 18 4.87 -2.56 7.89
CA ILE A 18 5.79 -3.45 7.18
C ILE A 18 5.04 -4.71 6.76
N GLY A 19 5.23 -5.15 5.52
CA GLY A 19 4.62 -6.40 5.04
C GLY A 19 5.20 -6.89 3.73
N ILE A 20 4.97 -8.16 3.43
CA ILE A 20 5.34 -8.77 2.15
C ILE A 20 4.26 -8.49 1.11
N VAL A 21 4.66 -8.21 -0.13
CA VAL A 21 3.71 -8.05 -1.24
C VAL A 21 3.21 -9.43 -1.67
N VAL A 22 1.90 -9.64 -1.57
CA VAL A 22 1.26 -10.90 -2.01
C VAL A 22 0.47 -10.72 -3.31
N HIS A 23 0.00 -9.50 -3.59
CA HIS A 23 -0.69 -9.18 -4.83
C HIS A 23 -0.43 -7.73 -5.25
N LEU A 24 -0.40 -7.51 -6.56
CA LEU A 24 -0.36 -6.18 -7.17
C LEU A 24 -1.48 -6.11 -8.19
N GLU A 25 -2.36 -5.14 -8.00
CA GLU A 25 -3.42 -4.86 -8.96
C GLU A 25 -2.82 -4.25 -10.24
N PRO A 26 -3.52 -4.38 -11.39
CA PRO A 26 -3.17 -3.67 -12.60
C PRO A 26 -3.07 -2.15 -12.37
N LEU A 27 -2.26 -1.47 -13.18
CA LEU A 27 -2.19 0.00 -13.15
C LEU A 27 -3.55 0.59 -13.55
N LYS A 28 -4.08 1.49 -12.73
CA LYS A 28 -5.33 2.23 -12.95
C LYS A 28 -5.00 3.70 -13.19
N TYR A 29 -5.92 4.43 -13.84
CA TYR A 29 -5.83 5.88 -14.01
C TYR A 29 -7.05 6.54 -13.37
N ILE A 30 -6.84 7.33 -12.32
CA ILE A 30 -7.89 8.06 -11.60
C ILE A 30 -7.63 9.55 -11.77
N GLY A 31 -8.56 10.27 -12.41
CA GLY A 31 -8.40 11.70 -12.67
C GLY A 31 -7.14 12.04 -13.49
N GLY A 32 -6.77 11.17 -14.44
CA GLY A 32 -5.55 11.31 -15.26
C GLY A 32 -4.25 10.98 -14.54
N ARG A 33 -4.30 10.59 -13.26
CA ARG A 33 -3.13 10.23 -12.45
C ARG A 33 -3.01 8.70 -12.32
N PRO A 34 -1.83 8.11 -12.58
CA PRO A 34 -1.63 6.68 -12.36
C PRO A 34 -1.75 6.34 -10.87
N TYR A 35 -2.42 5.23 -10.62
CA TYR A 35 -2.74 4.68 -9.31
C TYR A 35 -2.63 3.15 -9.36
N ARG A 36 -2.14 2.54 -8.29
CA ARG A 36 -2.07 1.07 -8.17
C ARG A 36 -2.34 0.66 -6.73
N GLU A 37 -2.95 -0.51 -6.56
CA GLU A 37 -3.12 -1.13 -5.25
C GLU A 37 -2.12 -2.28 -5.08
N ALA A 38 -1.52 -2.35 -3.89
CA ALA A 38 -0.70 -3.46 -3.45
C ALA A 38 -1.35 -4.11 -2.24
N VAL A 39 -1.54 -5.43 -2.28
CA VAL A 39 -1.97 -6.20 -1.13
C VAL A 39 -0.73 -6.68 -0.39
N LEU A 40 -0.61 -6.27 0.86
CA LEU A 40 0.47 -6.70 1.74
C LEU A 40 -0.04 -7.70 2.77
N MET A 41 0.85 -8.56 3.24
CA MET A 41 0.62 -9.48 4.34
C MET A 41 1.64 -9.24 5.46
N ASP A 42 1.18 -9.21 6.71
CA ASP A 42 2.06 -9.17 7.89
C ASP A 42 2.40 -10.59 8.38
N SER A 43 3.30 -10.68 9.37
CA SER A 43 3.72 -11.96 9.97
C SER A 43 2.59 -12.78 10.62
N ARG A 44 1.43 -12.18 10.84
CA ARG A 44 0.24 -12.80 11.44
C ARG A 44 -0.82 -13.14 10.39
N TRP A 45 -0.45 -13.13 9.11
CA TRP A 45 -1.33 -13.43 7.98
C TRP A 45 -2.47 -12.41 7.79
N ASN A 46 -2.40 -11.25 8.45
CA ASN A 46 -3.36 -10.18 8.18
C ASN A 46 -3.00 -9.54 6.85
N LEU A 47 -4.03 -9.16 6.09
CA LEU A 47 -3.88 -8.46 4.82
C LEU A 47 -4.17 -6.98 5.00
N ILE A 48 -3.56 -6.14 4.16
CA ILE A 48 -3.91 -4.73 4.02
C ILE A 48 -3.77 -4.30 2.56
N VAL A 49 -4.63 -3.39 2.10
CA VAL A 49 -4.58 -2.84 0.75
C VAL A 49 -3.96 -1.44 0.80
N MET A 50 -2.79 -1.30 0.19
CA MET A 50 -2.07 -0.04 0.07
C MET A 50 -2.30 0.57 -1.31
N GLY A 51 -2.80 1.80 -1.35
CA GLY A 51 -2.85 2.61 -2.56
C GLY A 51 -1.57 3.39 -2.79
N VAL A 52 -0.99 3.27 -3.97
CA VAL A 52 0.23 3.93 -4.38
C VAL A 52 -0.08 4.91 -5.51
N TRP A 53 0.28 6.17 -5.32
CA TRP A 53 0.06 7.23 -6.29
C TRP A 53 1.28 7.51 -7.15
N THR A 54 1.06 8.37 -8.15
CA THR A 54 1.91 8.62 -9.32
C THR A 54 3.38 8.86 -9.03
N ASP A 55 3.69 9.72 -8.07
CA ASP A 55 5.05 10.11 -7.73
C ASP A 55 5.87 8.91 -7.22
N LEU A 56 5.28 8.09 -6.36
CA LEU A 56 5.89 6.87 -5.84
C LEU A 56 5.94 5.75 -6.88
N LEU A 57 4.92 5.64 -7.74
CA LEU A 57 4.90 4.69 -8.84
C LEU A 57 5.98 4.99 -9.86
N GLN A 58 6.18 6.26 -10.22
CA GLN A 58 7.16 6.67 -11.22
C GLN A 58 8.59 6.55 -10.70
N ARG A 59 8.86 7.04 -9.47
CA ARG A 59 10.21 7.00 -8.87
C ARG A 59 10.76 5.59 -8.70
N ASN A 60 9.88 4.59 -8.55
CA ASN A 60 10.26 3.20 -8.30
C ASN A 60 9.58 2.22 -9.27
N ALA A 61 9.31 2.64 -10.52
CA ALA A 61 8.47 1.89 -11.46
C ALA A 61 8.91 0.42 -11.66
N LEU A 62 10.22 0.18 -11.81
CA LEU A 62 10.76 -1.17 -11.97
C LEU A 62 10.57 -2.00 -10.70
N ARG A 63 10.84 -1.43 -9.52
CA ARG A 63 10.65 -2.12 -8.23
C ARG A 63 9.19 -2.47 -8.00
N TRP A 64 8.27 -1.60 -8.40
CA TRP A 64 6.83 -1.85 -8.36
C TRP A 64 6.38 -2.88 -9.39
N ALA A 65 6.99 -2.94 -10.57
CA ALA A 65 6.70 -3.98 -11.56
C ALA A 65 7.12 -5.38 -11.05
N LEU A 66 8.24 -5.45 -10.33
CA LEU A 66 8.82 -6.70 -9.84
C LEU A 66 8.33 -7.09 -8.43
N ALA A 67 7.69 -6.18 -7.69
CA ALA A 67 7.38 -6.37 -6.28
C ALA A 67 6.56 -7.62 -5.94
N LYS A 68 5.68 -8.09 -6.85
CA LYS A 68 4.99 -9.38 -6.68
C LYS A 68 5.89 -10.59 -6.94
N VAL A 69 6.70 -10.53 -8.00
CA VAL A 69 7.55 -11.66 -8.43
C VAL A 69 8.58 -11.98 -7.36
N ASP A 70 9.16 -10.93 -6.78
CA ASP A 70 10.25 -11.04 -5.81
C ASP A 70 9.75 -11.19 -4.36
N LYS A 71 8.42 -11.23 -4.14
CA LYS A 71 7.80 -11.23 -2.80
C LYS A 71 8.40 -10.15 -1.89
N ASN A 72 8.57 -8.95 -2.46
CA ASN A 72 9.31 -7.89 -1.81
C ASN A 72 8.68 -7.48 -0.48
N ILE A 73 9.52 -7.19 0.51
CA ILE A 73 9.11 -6.54 1.75
C ILE A 73 8.95 -5.05 1.45
N ILE A 74 7.79 -4.50 1.80
CA ILE A 74 7.53 -3.06 1.78
C ILE A 74 7.52 -2.55 3.21
N ILE A 75 8.31 -1.49 3.42
CA ILE A 75 8.21 -0.62 4.59
C ILE A 75 7.55 0.65 4.11
N ALA A 76 6.34 0.92 4.59
CA ALA A 76 5.63 2.15 4.29
C ALA A 76 5.51 2.98 5.55
N THR A 77 6.18 4.12 5.54
CA THR A 77 6.11 5.12 6.60
C THR A 77 5.03 6.14 6.27
N MET A 78 4.54 6.87 7.27
CA MET A 78 3.55 7.96 7.12
C MET A 78 2.38 7.62 6.18
N MET A 79 1.93 6.37 6.23
CA MET A 79 0.86 5.89 5.38
C MET A 79 -0.47 6.39 5.95
N ARG A 80 -1.25 7.13 5.16
CA ARG A 80 -2.51 7.71 5.65
C ARG A 80 -3.64 6.69 5.59
N ARG A 81 -4.30 6.44 6.74
CA ARG A 81 -5.52 5.64 6.81
C ARG A 81 -6.67 6.30 6.08
N ASN A 82 -7.23 5.61 5.10
CA ASN A 82 -8.48 5.98 4.46
C ASN A 82 -9.53 4.91 4.73
N ASN A 83 -10.73 5.33 5.14
CA ASN A 83 -11.84 4.43 5.43
C ASN A 83 -12.92 4.46 4.34
N LYS A 84 -12.85 5.42 3.39
CA LYS A 84 -13.83 5.58 2.31
C LYS A 84 -13.53 4.68 1.12
N TYR A 85 -12.25 4.56 0.85
CA TYR A 85 -11.68 3.54 0.00
C TYR A 85 -10.94 2.68 1.00
N SER A 86 -11.04 1.37 0.94
CA SER A 86 -10.28 0.41 1.76
C SER A 86 -8.75 0.51 1.53
N ASN A 87 -8.24 1.70 1.22
CA ASN A 87 -6.98 1.97 0.56
C ASN A 87 -6.24 3.06 1.31
N PHE A 88 -5.08 2.73 1.84
CA PHE A 88 -4.20 3.72 2.43
C PHE A 88 -3.54 4.57 1.32
N SER A 89 -3.34 5.87 1.54
CA SER A 89 -2.69 6.75 0.56
C SER A 89 -1.47 7.40 1.18
N TYR A 90 -0.31 7.31 0.53
CA TYR A 90 0.82 8.19 0.81
C TYR A 90 0.66 9.47 -0.03
N THR A 91 0.86 10.63 0.58
CA THR A 91 0.95 11.95 -0.09
C THR A 91 2.38 12.40 -0.15
#